data_AF-A0A7V4IXK2-F1
#
_entry.id   AF-A0A7V4IXK2-F1
#
_cell.length_a   1.000
_cell.length_b   1.000
_cell.length_c   1.000
_cell.angle_alpha   90.00
_cell.angle_beta   90.00
_cell.angle_gamma   90.00
#
_symmetry.space_group_name_H-M   'P 1'
#
loop_
_entity.id
_entity.type
_entity.pdbx_description
1 polymer ?
#
loop_
_entity_poly.entity_id
_entity_poly.type
_entity_poly.pdbx_seq_one_letter_code
_entity_poly.pdbx_strand_id
1 'polypeptide(L)'
;MPSNRTLEDFLESHLALIVPLNRECALAQWEHAQTGSEAAAARAAELTTSLLTIYANPEEFAELGRLREEGAADPRLARQTDILYRQYQAAQMPVEALRKLVMLETEVAQEYTNFRATVRGEPTPDNAVRGILKDSRDLALREE
;
A
#
# COMPACT_ATOMS: atom_id res chain seq x y z
N MET A 1 -22.25 16.54 19.43
CA MET A 1 -23.38 16.64 18.48
C MET A 1 -23.14 15.56 17.43
N PRO A 2 -24.07 14.63 17.16
CA PRO A 2 -23.86 13.68 16.08
C PRO A 2 -23.67 14.46 14.78
N SER A 3 -22.59 14.15 14.04
CA SER A 3 -22.30 14.77 12.74
C SER A 3 -23.51 14.58 11.82
N ASN A 4 -24.08 15.67 11.34
CA ASN A 4 -25.26 15.67 10.45
C ASN A 4 -24.82 15.44 8.98
N ARG A 5 -23.74 14.68 8.79
CA ARG A 5 -23.03 14.50 7.54
C ARG A 5 -23.68 13.38 6.74
N THR A 6 -23.92 13.61 5.45
CA THR A 6 -24.43 12.56 4.55
C THR A 6 -23.31 11.61 4.14
N LEU A 7 -23.67 10.47 3.55
CA LEU A 7 -22.70 9.52 3.02
C LEU A 7 -21.86 10.14 1.90
N GLU A 8 -22.48 10.95 1.05
CA GLU A 8 -21.83 11.70 -0.02
C GLU A 8 -20.82 12.70 0.55
N ASP A 9 -21.18 13.47 1.58
CA ASP A 9 -20.27 14.42 2.23
C ASP A 9 -19.06 13.72 2.86
N PHE A 10 -19.27 12.53 3.46
CA PHE A 10 -18.20 11.70 4.00
C PHE A 10 -17.24 11.27 2.89
N LEU A 11 -17.77 10.73 1.79
CA LEU A 11 -16.97 10.28 0.65
C LEU A 11 -16.21 11.43 0.00
N GLU A 12 -16.84 12.59 -0.20
CA GLU A 12 -16.17 13.76 -0.78
C GLU A 12 -14.98 14.20 0.09
N SER A 13 -15.17 14.27 1.40
CA SER A 13 -14.12 14.63 2.35
C SER A 13 -12.99 13.60 2.38
N HIS A 14 -13.36 12.31 2.35
CA HIS A 14 -12.41 11.22 2.28
C HIS A 14 -11.58 11.27 0.99
N LEU A 15 -12.22 11.49 -0.16
CA LEU A 15 -11.55 11.57 -1.46
C LEU A 15 -10.62 12.77 -1.55
N ALA A 16 -11.02 13.93 -1.02
CA ALA A 16 -10.17 15.12 -0.99
C ALA A 16 -8.85 14.88 -0.24
N LEU A 17 -8.86 14.03 0.79
CA LEU A 17 -7.68 13.65 1.56
C LEU A 17 -6.88 12.54 0.88
N ILE A 18 -7.54 11.47 0.46
CA ILE A 18 -6.90 10.22 0.03
C ILE A 18 -6.34 10.31 -1.40
N VAL A 19 -7.01 10.99 -2.32
CA VAL A 19 -6.58 11.06 -3.73
C VAL A 19 -5.16 11.63 -3.88
N PRO A 20 -4.81 12.81 -3.32
CA PRO A 20 -3.45 13.33 -3.43
C PRO A 20 -2.43 12.46 -2.69
N LEU A 21 -2.76 11.95 -1.50
CA LEU A 21 -1.85 11.11 -0.71
C LEU A 21 -1.52 9.79 -1.42
N ASN A 22 -2.51 9.10 -1.96
CA ASN A 22 -2.29 7.87 -2.73
C ASN A 22 -1.44 8.12 -3.98
N ARG A 23 -1.69 9.23 -4.68
CA ARG A 23 -0.89 9.60 -5.85
C ARG A 23 0.58 9.77 -5.47
N GLU A 24 0.87 10.56 -4.44
CA GLU A 24 2.25 10.79 -4.01
C GLU A 24 2.91 9.51 -3.49
N CYS A 25 2.17 8.67 -2.77
CA CYS A 25 2.65 7.38 -2.30
C CYS A 25 3.05 6.47 -3.47
N ALA A 26 2.17 6.35 -4.48
CA ALA A 26 2.43 5.55 -5.67
C ALA A 26 3.63 6.07 -6.47
N LEU A 27 3.79 7.40 -6.58
CA LEU A 27 4.95 8.00 -7.25
C LEU A 27 6.27 7.73 -6.51
N ALA A 28 6.26 7.82 -5.18
CA ALA A 28 7.44 7.51 -4.37
C ALA A 28 7.83 6.01 -4.47
N GLN A 29 6.84 5.11 -4.44
CA GLN A 29 7.07 3.68 -4.65
C GLN A 29 7.62 3.38 -6.04
N TRP A 30 7.07 4.02 -7.08
CA TRP A 30 7.55 3.88 -8.45
C TRP A 30 9.00 4.34 -8.59
N GLU A 31 9.34 5.50 -8.03
CA GLU A 31 10.72 5.99 -8.03
C GLU A 31 11.67 5.02 -7.34
N HIS A 32 11.29 4.49 -6.16
CA HIS A 32 12.09 3.50 -5.46
C HIS A 32 12.29 2.23 -6.30
N ALA A 33 11.23 1.68 -6.90
CA ALA A 33 11.30 0.47 -7.71
C ALA A 33 12.21 0.63 -8.95
N GLN A 34 12.33 1.84 -9.49
CA GLN A 34 13.16 2.13 -10.66
C GLN A 34 14.61 2.45 -10.33
N THR A 35 14.89 2.97 -9.13
CA THR A 35 16.20 3.54 -8.80
C THR A 35 16.90 2.84 -7.63
N GLY A 36 16.17 2.11 -6.79
CA GLY A 36 16.65 1.62 -5.49
C GLY A 36 16.85 2.73 -4.45
N SER A 37 16.40 3.97 -4.71
CA SER A 37 16.64 5.13 -3.84
C SER A 37 16.08 4.93 -2.43
N GLU A 38 16.94 5.05 -1.42
CA GLU A 38 16.56 4.99 0.00
C GLU A 38 15.67 6.18 0.39
N ALA A 39 15.92 7.37 -0.16
CA ALA A 39 15.09 8.54 0.09
C ALA A 39 13.67 8.37 -0.47
N ALA A 40 13.54 7.76 -1.65
CA ALA A 40 12.24 7.42 -2.22
C ALA A 40 11.51 6.36 -1.37
N ALA A 41 12.25 5.36 -0.87
CA ALA A 41 11.69 4.36 0.05
C ALA A 41 11.17 4.98 1.36
N ALA A 42 11.96 5.85 1.99
CA ALA A 42 11.56 6.54 3.22
C ALA A 42 10.30 7.39 3.01
N ARG A 43 10.25 8.15 1.90
CA ARG A 43 9.07 8.94 1.52
C ARG A 43 7.84 8.06 1.29
N ALA A 44 7.99 6.92 0.61
CA ALA A 44 6.90 5.97 0.42
C ALA A 44 6.39 5.39 1.75
N ALA A 45 7.29 5.06 2.68
CA ALA A 45 6.93 4.54 4.01
C ALA A 45 6.17 5.58 4.85
N GLU A 46 6.60 6.85 4.84
CA GLU A 46 5.91 7.95 5.53
C GLU A 46 4.49 8.18 4.98
N LEU A 47 4.34 8.19 3.64
CA LEU A 47 3.05 8.35 2.98
C LEU A 47 2.12 7.15 3.24
N THR A 48 2.67 5.93 3.21
CA THR A 48 1.93 4.70 3.55
C THR A 48 1.43 4.75 5.00
N THR A 49 2.29 5.16 5.93
CA THR A 49 1.92 5.34 7.34
C THR A 49 0.80 6.37 7.49
N SER A 50 0.87 7.48 6.75
CA SER A 50 -0.16 8.53 6.76
C SER A 50 -1.51 8.00 6.25
N LEU A 51 -1.51 7.27 5.13
CA LEU A 51 -2.72 6.63 4.59
C LEU A 51 -3.34 5.64 5.59
N LEU A 52 -2.53 4.76 6.15
CA LEU A 52 -3.00 3.77 7.11
C LEU A 52 -3.51 4.41 8.41
N THR A 53 -2.93 5.53 8.83
CA THR A 53 -3.41 6.29 10.01
C THR A 53 -4.84 6.80 9.80
N ILE A 54 -5.18 7.24 8.58
CA ILE A 54 -6.55 7.65 8.23
C ILE A 54 -7.50 6.46 8.39
N TYR A 55 -7.16 5.31 7.82
CA TYR A 55 -7.99 4.11 7.91
C TYR A 55 -8.05 3.49 9.32
N ALA A 56 -7.08 3.79 10.18
CA ALA A 56 -7.05 3.36 11.57
C ALA A 56 -7.87 4.25 12.51
N ASN A 57 -8.44 5.35 12.02
CA ASN A 57 -9.24 6.25 12.85
C ASN A 57 -10.56 5.57 13.30
N PRO A 58 -10.74 5.30 14.61
CA PRO A 58 -11.92 4.59 15.10
C PRO A 58 -13.20 5.46 15.03
N GLU A 59 -13.07 6.79 15.09
CA GLU A 59 -14.21 7.70 15.02
C GLU A 59 -14.79 7.74 13.60
N GLU A 60 -13.92 7.88 12.59
CA GLU A 60 -14.33 7.81 11.19
C GLU A 60 -14.88 6.42 10.82
N PHE A 61 -14.30 5.34 11.36
CA PHE A 61 -14.82 4.00 11.14
C PHE A 61 -16.22 3.81 11.73
N ALA A 62 -16.46 4.33 12.95
CA ALA A 62 -17.78 4.29 13.58
C ALA A 62 -18.81 5.12 12.81
N GLU A 63 -18.44 6.32 12.35
CA GLU A 63 -19.30 7.17 11.52
C GLU A 63 -19.67 6.47 10.20
N LEU A 64 -18.67 5.92 9.49
CA LEU A 64 -18.88 5.17 8.26
C LEU A 64 -19.76 3.93 8.47
N GLY A 65 -19.60 3.23 9.61
CA GLY A 65 -20.45 2.11 9.99
C GLY A 65 -21.92 2.52 10.12
N ARG A 66 -22.17 3.68 10.76
CA ARG A 66 -23.51 4.22 10.94
C ARG A 66 -24.13 4.62 9.59
N LEU A 67 -23.38 5.32 8.74
CA LEU A 67 -23.80 5.71 7.39
C LEU A 67 -24.09 4.50 6.49
N ARG A 68 -23.31 3.42 6.67
CA ARG A 68 -23.52 2.15 5.98
C ARG A 68 -24.82 1.47 6.39
N GLU A 69 -25.17 1.50 7.67
CA GLU A 69 -26.43 0.93 8.18
C GLU A 69 -27.66 1.72 7.74
N GLU A 70 -27.56 3.05 7.66
CA GLU A 70 -28.59 3.91 7.09
C GLU A 70 -28.89 3.58 5.62
N GLY A 71 -27.85 3.15 4.89
CA GLY A 71 -27.94 2.70 3.51
C GLY A 71 -28.10 3.84 2.51
N ALA A 72 -27.98 3.49 1.23
CA ALA A 72 -28.13 4.43 0.12
C ALA A 72 -29.10 3.87 -0.92
N ALA A 73 -29.94 4.75 -1.49
CA ALA A 73 -30.85 4.37 -2.57
C ALA A 73 -30.09 4.07 -3.89
N ASP A 74 -28.98 4.76 -4.14
CA ASP A 74 -28.10 4.43 -5.28
C ASP A 74 -27.27 3.17 -4.94
N PRO A 75 -27.44 2.06 -5.69
CA PRO A 75 -26.68 0.83 -5.45
C PRO A 75 -25.16 1.00 -5.68
N ARG A 76 -24.71 1.96 -6.50
CA ARG A 76 -23.28 2.25 -6.64
C ARG A 76 -22.73 2.87 -5.37
N LEU A 77 -23.47 3.82 -4.79
CA LEU A 77 -23.08 4.49 -3.56
C LEU A 77 -23.01 3.49 -2.41
N ALA A 78 -24.03 2.62 -2.27
CA ALA A 78 -24.02 1.53 -1.30
C ALA A 78 -22.79 0.62 -1.45
N ARG A 79 -22.42 0.25 -2.69
CA ARG A 79 -21.23 -0.56 -2.97
C ARG A 79 -19.93 0.17 -2.62
N GLN A 80 -19.81 1.46 -2.93
CA GLN A 80 -18.62 2.26 -2.58
C GLN A 80 -18.41 2.29 -1.07
N THR A 81 -19.49 2.48 -0.30
CA THR A 81 -19.47 2.46 1.17
C THR A 81 -19.04 1.10 1.71
N ASP A 82 -19.55 0.01 1.15
CA ASP A 82 -19.15 -1.35 1.56
C ASP A 82 -17.66 -1.62 1.33
N ILE A 83 -17.11 -1.16 0.20
CA ILE A 83 -15.67 -1.29 -0.10
C ILE A 83 -14.86 -0.46 0.89
N LEU A 84 -15.26 0.79 1.09
CA LEU A 84 -14.56 1.70 1.99
C LEU A 84 -14.59 1.20 3.44
N TYR A 85 -15.74 0.70 3.91
CA TYR A 85 -15.89 0.13 5.24
C TYR A 85 -14.91 -1.02 5.48
N ARG A 86 -14.72 -1.90 4.49
CA ARG A 86 -13.76 -3.01 4.59
C ARG A 86 -12.31 -2.53 4.64
N GLN A 87 -11.99 -1.42 3.97
CA GLN A 87 -10.66 -0.81 4.06
C GLN A 87 -10.39 -0.28 5.48
N TYR A 88 -11.33 0.48 6.06
CA TYR A 88 -11.21 0.91 7.45
C TYR A 88 -11.15 -0.28 8.42
N GLN A 89 -11.99 -1.30 8.22
CA GLN A 89 -12.03 -2.51 9.06
C GLN A 89 -10.67 -3.21 9.11
N ALA A 90 -9.96 -3.30 7.99
CA ALA A 90 -8.64 -3.93 7.93
C ALA A 90 -7.56 -3.16 8.70
N ALA A 91 -7.76 -1.87 8.94
CA ALA A 91 -6.80 -0.97 9.56
C ALA A 91 -7.08 -0.66 11.04
N GLN A 92 -8.10 -1.25 11.67
CA GLN A 92 -8.47 -1.03 13.08
C GLN A 92 -7.50 -1.69 14.10
N MET A 93 -6.24 -1.88 13.72
CA MET A 93 -5.20 -2.41 14.60
C MET A 93 -4.57 -1.30 15.44
N PRO A 94 -3.92 -1.62 16.58
CA PRO A 94 -3.17 -0.63 17.35
C PRO A 94 -2.12 0.09 16.49
N VAL A 95 -1.92 1.39 16.73
CA VAL A 95 -1.01 2.24 15.94
C VAL A 95 0.43 1.68 15.91
N GLU A 96 0.87 1.07 17.00
CA GLU A 96 2.17 0.44 17.12
C GLU A 96 2.30 -0.78 16.20
N ALA A 97 1.24 -1.57 16.06
CA ALA A 97 1.20 -2.71 15.15
C ALA A 97 1.26 -2.25 13.69
N LEU A 98 0.52 -1.18 13.37
CA LEU A 98 0.49 -0.58 12.05
C LEU A 98 1.85 -0.01 11.64
N ARG A 99 2.53 0.72 12.55
CA ARG A 99 3.90 1.21 12.31
C ARG A 99 4.87 0.06 12.07
N LYS A 100 4.76 -1.02 12.86
CA LYS A 100 5.61 -2.21 12.68
C LYS A 100 5.35 -2.90 11.34
N LEU A 101 4.10 -2.95 10.89
CA LEU A 101 3.73 -3.52 9.58
C LEU A 101 4.42 -2.74 8.44
N VAL A 102 4.27 -1.41 8.42
CA VAL A 102 4.88 -0.57 7.36
C VAL A 102 6.40 -0.71 7.35
N MET A 103 7.03 -0.75 8.53
CA MET A 103 8.47 -0.94 8.65
C MET A 103 8.90 -2.28 8.03
N LEU A 104 8.22 -3.38 8.36
CA LEU A 104 8.52 -4.71 7.81
C LEU A 104 8.29 -4.78 6.30
N GLU A 105 7.21 -4.18 5.80
CA GLU A 105 6.94 -4.09 4.35
C GLU A 105 8.04 -3.32 3.62
N THR A 106 8.52 -2.22 4.22
CA THR A 106 9.61 -1.41 3.67
C THR A 106 10.92 -2.19 3.63
N GLU A 107 11.25 -2.92 4.69
CA GLU A 107 12.45 -3.76 4.78
C GLU A 107 12.45 -4.83 3.67
N VAL A 108 11.34 -5.55 3.52
CA VAL A 108 11.17 -6.56 2.46
C VAL A 108 11.30 -5.95 1.07
N ALA A 109 10.67 -4.79 0.83
CA ALA A 109 10.74 -4.10 -0.46
C ALA A 109 12.17 -3.65 -0.80
N GLN A 110 12.90 -3.13 0.18
CA GLN A 110 14.30 -2.71 0.02
C GLN A 110 15.20 -3.90 -0.27
N GLU A 111 15.06 -4.99 0.49
CA GLU A 111 15.85 -6.21 0.29
C GLU A 111 15.61 -6.77 -1.12
N TYR A 112 14.34 -6.92 -1.53
CA TYR A 112 13.99 -7.42 -2.86
C TYR A 112 14.51 -6.52 -4.00
N THR A 113 14.38 -5.20 -3.87
CA THR A 113 14.76 -4.24 -4.92
C THR A 113 16.28 -4.15 -5.08
N ASN A 114 17.02 -4.20 -3.97
CA ASN A 114 18.46 -3.99 -3.96
C ASN A 114 19.26 -5.29 -4.06
N PHE A 115 18.65 -6.45 -3.80
CA PHE A 115 19.33 -7.73 -3.91
C PHE A 115 19.90 -7.96 -5.32
N ARG A 116 21.13 -8.49 -5.37
CA ARG A 116 21.79 -8.94 -6.60
C ARG A 116 22.29 -10.35 -6.35
N ALA A 117 21.83 -11.29 -7.17
CA ALA A 117 22.33 -12.66 -7.12
C ALA A 117 23.82 -12.67 -7.46
N THR A 118 24.55 -13.66 -6.96
CA THR A 118 25.92 -13.93 -7.42
C THR A 118 25.89 -15.19 -8.25
N VAL A 119 26.23 -15.07 -9.53
CA VAL A 119 26.28 -16.20 -10.45
C VAL A 119 27.73 -16.31 -10.94
N ARG A 120 28.34 -17.48 -10.73
CA ARG A 120 29.75 -17.77 -11.01
C ARG A 120 30.71 -16.78 -10.35
N GLY A 121 30.37 -16.34 -9.14
CA GLY A 121 31.16 -15.37 -8.38
C GLY A 121 30.94 -13.90 -8.77
N GLU A 122 30.08 -13.61 -9.75
CA GLU A 122 29.83 -12.25 -10.22
C GLU A 122 28.44 -11.74 -9.84
N PRO A 123 28.34 -10.50 -9.30
CA PRO A 123 27.04 -9.85 -9.06
C PRO A 123 26.24 -9.73 -10.35
N THR A 124 25.05 -10.33 -10.38
CA THR A 124 24.21 -10.46 -11.56
C THR A 124 22.85 -9.79 -11.32
N PRO A 125 22.39 -8.88 -12.18
CA PRO A 125 21.09 -8.23 -12.04
C PRO A 125 19.94 -9.19 -12.36
N ASP A 126 18.79 -8.97 -11.74
CA ASP A 126 17.61 -9.86 -11.86
C ASP A 126 17.20 -10.14 -13.32
N ASN A 127 17.25 -9.15 -14.19
CA ASN A 127 16.95 -9.34 -15.62
C ASN A 127 17.89 -10.33 -16.31
N ALA A 128 19.17 -10.35 -15.94
CA ALA A 128 20.14 -11.31 -16.47
C ALA A 128 19.92 -12.71 -15.90
N VAL A 129 19.62 -12.82 -14.59
CA VAL A 129 19.21 -14.09 -13.96
C VAL A 129 17.98 -14.67 -14.66
N ARG A 130 16.95 -13.86 -14.91
CA ARG A 130 15.77 -14.29 -15.67
C ARG A 130 16.11 -14.76 -17.08
N GLY A 131 17.06 -14.10 -17.74
CA GLY A 131 17.59 -14.54 -19.04
C GLY A 131 18.21 -15.94 -18.96
N ILE A 132 19.06 -16.18 -17.96
CA ILE A 132 19.66 -17.50 -17.71
C ILE A 132 18.57 -18.56 -17.48
N LEU A 133 17.63 -18.28 -16.58
CA LEU A 133 16.53 -19.20 -16.27
C LEU A 133 15.57 -19.43 -17.43
N LYS A 134 15.53 -18.53 -18.42
CA LYS A 134 14.68 -18.69 -19.60
C LYS A 134 15.38 -19.45 -20.72
N ASP A 135 16.60 -19.06 -21.03
CA ASP A 135 17.24 -19.40 -22.30
C ASP A 135 18.39 -20.42 -22.14
N SER A 136 18.97 -20.55 -20.95
CA SER A 136 20.07 -21.51 -20.70
C SER A 136 19.58 -22.96 -20.75
N ARG A 137 20.40 -23.82 -21.36
CA ARG A 137 20.26 -25.29 -21.34
C ARG A 137 21.24 -25.97 -20.38
N ASP A 138 22.14 -25.21 -19.77
CA ASP A 138 23.05 -25.70 -18.74
C ASP A 138 22.27 -25.80 -17.42
N LEU A 139 22.02 -27.03 -16.95
CA LEU A 139 21.26 -27.27 -15.72
C LEU A 139 21.98 -26.76 -14.48
N ALA A 140 23.30 -26.95 -14.41
CA ALA A 140 24.09 -26.49 -13.27
C ALA A 140 24.02 -24.96 -13.13
N LEU A 141 24.09 -24.25 -14.26
CA LEU A 141 23.93 -22.79 -14.29
C LEU A 141 22.52 -22.30 -13.93
N ARG A 142 21.49 -23.13 -14.05
CA ARG A 142 20.11 -22.77 -13.67
C ARG A 142 19.79 -23.11 -12.22
N GLU A 143 20.51 -24.07 -11.64
CA GLU A 143 20.39 -24.48 -10.24
C GLU A 143 21.15 -23.54 -9.29
N GLU A 144 22.28 -23.00 -9.74
CA GLU A 144 23.05 -21.94 -9.07
C GLU A 144 22.27 -20.63 -8.98
#